data_AF-A0A7K3Y563-F1
#
_entry.id   AF-A0A7K3Y563-F1
#
_cell.length_a   1.000
_cell.length_b   1.000
_cell.length_c   1.000
_cell.angle_alpha   90.00
_cell.angle_beta   90.00
_cell.angle_gamma   90.00
#
_symmetry.space_group_name_H-M   'P 1'
#
loop_
_entity.id
_entity.type
_entity.pdbx_description
1 polymer ?
#
loop_
_entity_poly.entity_id
_entity_poly.type
_entity_poly.pdbx_seq_one_letter_code
_entity_poly.pdbx_strand_id
1 'polypeptide(L)'
;MTENFSVKLEEARYYNPEVRCREQPWIGNYNQAYQAFLADPDGFWDTIARDLEWFQPWDRVKEWDYPYARWFLNGKLNITHNCLDRHAHNQRRNKVAIMWRGETESEEQIYTYRQLFQAVCRFANGLKSLGVGKGDRVCIYMPVVPEQVIAMLACARIGAIHSVVFGGFGANALNQRIRGIGAKVVITADATYRRGRTIPLKNVVAEAVVNAPSVERIVVLRRDTDTPVELHPEMEVDYYELVDDRSRECPAEPMDAEDPLFILYTSGTTGTPKGIVHACGGYTVGTYYTAKHVFDIRDDDVYWCTADPGWITGHSYGVYGPLLNGATCLLTEATPDYPTPGNWWDLIEEYGVTIFYTAPTAIRMFMRVGEEWPNRYNLSSLRILGSVGEPLNPEAFEWYYRTIGKDRCPIVDTWWQTETGMHMLTTMVGEPMRPGFVGMPIPGVVADVVDQTGNPVPPGTGGLLVIKEPWPSMMRTVWGDDERYRKYWETIPGCYTAADLAVKDKDGYIMVIGRADDLIVVAGHNIGTAEVESALVSHESVAEAAVIGKPDALKGNTIKAFVILKDGQQPGDKLKKDLIYHVRMTLGPIAIPSEIDFVQSLPKTRSGKIMRRVLKAQELGMDLGDISTLEE
;
A
#
# COMPACT_ATOMS: atom_id res chain seq x y z
N MET A 1 -14.80 15.24 -28.14
CA MET A 1 -13.52 15.88 -28.51
C MET A 1 -12.43 14.91 -28.11
N THR A 2 -11.45 14.69 -28.99
CA THR A 2 -10.46 13.59 -28.99
C THR A 2 -9.54 13.62 -27.76
N GLU A 3 -9.56 12.57 -26.92
CA GLU A 3 -8.77 12.48 -25.66
C GLU A 3 -7.59 11.49 -25.72
N ASN A 4 -6.98 11.29 -26.89
CA ASN A 4 -5.69 10.60 -26.96
C ASN A 4 -4.59 11.66 -27.01
N PHE A 5 -3.63 11.59 -26.10
CA PHE A 5 -2.47 12.48 -26.09
C PHE A 5 -1.19 11.69 -26.42
N SER A 6 -0.31 12.32 -27.19
CA SER A 6 0.99 11.76 -27.54
C SER A 6 1.97 12.08 -26.43
N VAL A 7 2.62 11.06 -25.87
CA VAL A 7 3.73 11.26 -24.92
C VAL A 7 5.04 11.01 -25.65
N LYS A 8 5.93 12.00 -25.65
CA LYS A 8 7.30 11.79 -26.16
C LYS A 8 8.05 10.94 -25.15
N LEU A 9 8.29 9.67 -25.50
CA LEU A 9 9.17 8.80 -24.76
C LEU A 9 10.62 9.12 -25.15
N GLU A 10 11.46 9.51 -24.18
CA GLU A 10 12.90 9.66 -24.39
C GLU A 10 13.56 8.31 -24.76
N GLU A 11 14.79 8.35 -25.30
CA GLU A 11 15.58 7.14 -25.55
C GLU A 11 15.69 6.32 -24.26
N ALA A 12 15.27 5.06 -24.34
CA ALA A 12 15.09 4.21 -23.18
C ALA A 12 16.46 3.83 -22.57
N ARG A 13 16.68 4.22 -21.31
CA ARG A 13 17.72 3.63 -20.46
C ARG A 13 17.15 2.39 -19.80
N TYR A 14 17.80 1.25 -20.02
CA TYR A 14 17.45 0.01 -19.36
C TYR A 14 18.55 -0.37 -18.36
N TYR A 15 18.12 -0.67 -17.13
CA TYR A 15 18.98 -1.21 -16.09
C TYR A 15 18.75 -2.71 -16.01
N ASN A 16 19.83 -3.44 -16.14
CA ASN A 16 19.80 -4.89 -16.09
C ASN A 16 20.06 -5.32 -14.64
N PRO A 17 19.17 -6.09 -14.01
CA PRO A 17 19.43 -6.62 -12.67
C PRO A 17 20.70 -7.48 -12.66
N GLU A 18 21.39 -7.52 -11.52
CA GLU A 18 22.59 -8.34 -11.34
C GLU A 18 22.39 -9.80 -11.75
N VAL A 19 23.46 -10.42 -12.26
CA VAL A 19 23.45 -11.81 -12.73
C VAL A 19 22.94 -12.77 -11.65
N ARG A 20 23.32 -12.57 -10.38
CA ARG A 20 22.84 -13.40 -9.26
C ARG A 20 21.33 -13.31 -9.04
N CYS A 21 20.70 -12.17 -9.36
CA CYS A 21 19.25 -12.03 -9.34
C CYS A 21 18.55 -12.65 -10.55
N ARG A 22 19.31 -13.03 -11.60
CA ARG A 22 18.83 -13.77 -12.79
C ARG A 22 19.01 -15.28 -12.65
N GLU A 23 19.90 -15.71 -11.77
CA GLU A 23 20.15 -17.12 -11.50
C GLU A 23 19.02 -17.68 -10.61
N GLN A 24 17.93 -18.09 -11.27
CA GLN A 24 16.78 -18.80 -10.69
C GLN A 24 15.78 -17.96 -9.86
N PRO A 25 15.27 -16.81 -10.35
CA PRO A 25 14.12 -16.15 -9.73
C PRO A 25 12.93 -17.13 -9.68
N TRP A 26 12.07 -17.02 -8.68
CA TRP A 26 10.90 -17.91 -8.54
C TRP A 26 9.98 -17.91 -9.77
N ILE A 27 9.92 -16.79 -10.50
CA ILE A 27 9.14 -16.67 -11.72
C ILE A 27 9.79 -17.35 -12.94
N GLY A 28 11.10 -17.63 -12.88
CA GLY A 28 11.88 -18.11 -14.02
C GLY A 28 11.93 -17.07 -15.14
N ASN A 29 11.66 -17.49 -16.38
CA ASN A 29 11.56 -16.59 -17.52
C ASN A 29 10.16 -15.96 -17.59
N TYR A 30 10.08 -14.62 -17.52
CA TYR A 30 8.80 -13.90 -17.51
C TYR A 30 7.92 -14.23 -18.72
N ASN A 31 8.46 -14.17 -19.94
CA ASN A 31 7.68 -14.40 -21.15
C ASN A 31 7.10 -15.82 -21.18
N GLN A 32 7.88 -16.83 -20.79
CA GLN A 32 7.38 -18.19 -20.70
C GLN A 32 6.28 -18.33 -19.64
N ALA A 33 6.48 -17.77 -18.44
CA ALA A 33 5.50 -17.80 -17.37
C ALA A 33 4.20 -17.08 -17.76
N TYR A 34 4.30 -15.92 -18.40
CA TYR A 34 3.15 -15.13 -18.85
C TYR A 34 2.39 -15.84 -19.97
N GLN A 35 3.08 -16.43 -20.96
CA GLN A 35 2.41 -17.21 -22.01
C GLN A 35 1.76 -18.49 -21.47
N ALA A 36 2.38 -19.16 -20.49
CA ALA A 36 1.78 -20.31 -19.82
C ALA A 36 0.50 -19.92 -19.07
N PHE A 37 0.51 -18.77 -18.37
CA PHE A 37 -0.68 -18.20 -17.75
C PHE A 37 -1.77 -17.90 -18.78
N LEU A 38 -1.45 -17.21 -19.88
CA LEU A 38 -2.45 -16.88 -20.91
C LEU A 38 -3.05 -18.12 -21.59
N ALA A 39 -2.29 -19.22 -21.67
CA ALA A 39 -2.77 -20.47 -22.26
C ALA A 39 -3.76 -21.22 -21.36
N ASP A 40 -3.60 -21.13 -20.04
CA ASP A 40 -4.50 -21.76 -19.06
C ASP A 40 -4.58 -20.95 -17.75
N PRO A 41 -5.36 -19.86 -17.71
CA PRO A 41 -5.46 -18.99 -16.52
C PRO A 41 -5.98 -19.72 -15.28
N ASP A 42 -6.93 -20.63 -15.46
CA ASP A 42 -7.54 -21.36 -14.34
C ASP A 42 -6.58 -22.44 -13.82
N GLY A 43 -5.89 -23.17 -14.70
CA GLY A 43 -4.84 -24.12 -14.29
C GLY A 43 -3.62 -23.47 -13.65
N PHE A 44 -3.27 -22.25 -14.08
CA PHE A 44 -2.25 -21.43 -13.41
C PHE A 44 -2.63 -21.17 -11.95
N TRP A 45 -3.83 -20.64 -11.70
CA TRP A 45 -4.28 -20.35 -10.34
C TRP A 45 -4.59 -21.59 -9.51
N ASP A 46 -5.03 -22.71 -10.13
CA ASP A 46 -5.16 -24.01 -9.46
C ASP A 46 -3.82 -24.47 -8.89
N THR A 47 -2.75 -24.37 -9.70
CA THR A 47 -1.40 -24.77 -9.30
C THR A 47 -0.91 -23.94 -8.11
N ILE A 48 -1.02 -22.61 -8.19
CA ILE A 48 -0.61 -21.71 -7.11
C ILE A 48 -1.43 -21.97 -5.83
N ALA A 49 -2.74 -22.18 -5.95
CA ALA A 49 -3.60 -22.41 -4.79
C ALA A 49 -3.27 -23.73 -4.06
N ARG A 50 -2.69 -24.72 -4.75
CA ARG A 50 -2.24 -26.00 -4.16
C ARG A 50 -0.94 -25.91 -3.37
N ASP A 51 -0.20 -24.81 -3.46
CA ASP A 51 0.94 -24.51 -2.56
C ASP A 51 0.47 -24.15 -1.12
N LEU A 52 -0.84 -23.96 -0.94
CA LEU A 52 -1.47 -23.59 0.32
C LEU A 52 -2.24 -24.79 0.91
N GLU A 53 -2.45 -24.77 2.22
CA GLU A 53 -3.22 -25.80 2.92
C GLU A 53 -4.70 -25.43 2.97
N TRP A 54 -5.52 -26.32 2.42
CA TRP A 54 -6.98 -26.21 2.39
C TRP A 54 -7.58 -27.33 3.24
N PHE A 55 -8.53 -26.98 4.09
CA PHE A 55 -9.32 -27.97 4.85
C PHE A 55 -10.27 -28.73 3.94
N GLN A 56 -10.74 -28.07 2.88
CA GLN A 56 -11.51 -28.66 1.80
C GLN A 56 -11.06 -28.02 0.48
N PRO A 57 -10.60 -28.79 -0.51
CA PRO A 57 -10.31 -28.25 -1.84
C PRO A 57 -11.57 -27.70 -2.52
N TRP A 58 -11.38 -26.79 -3.47
CA TRP A 58 -12.44 -26.19 -4.26
C TRP A 58 -12.94 -27.12 -5.37
N ASP A 59 -14.18 -26.91 -5.79
CA ASP A 59 -14.79 -27.61 -6.93
C ASP A 59 -14.44 -26.93 -8.26
N ARG A 60 -14.25 -25.60 -8.23
CA ARG A 60 -13.94 -24.78 -9.41
C ARG A 60 -13.06 -23.61 -9.03
N VAL A 61 -12.04 -23.32 -9.85
CA VAL A 61 -11.08 -22.23 -9.61
C VAL A 61 -11.74 -20.86 -9.71
N LYS A 62 -12.58 -20.65 -10.73
CA LYS A 62 -13.19 -19.35 -11.02
C LYS A 62 -14.62 -19.51 -11.52
N GLU A 63 -15.48 -18.61 -11.10
CA GLU A 63 -16.76 -18.33 -11.72
C GLU A 63 -16.91 -16.83 -11.88
N TRP A 64 -17.33 -16.37 -13.06
CA TRP A 64 -17.50 -14.96 -13.36
C TRP A 64 -18.86 -14.72 -13.98
N ASP A 65 -19.79 -14.22 -13.16
CA ASP A 65 -21.10 -13.71 -13.57
C ASP A 65 -21.02 -12.19 -13.57
N TYR A 66 -20.61 -11.62 -14.71
CA TYR A 66 -20.22 -10.21 -14.83
C TYR A 66 -21.22 -9.25 -14.16
N PRO A 67 -20.78 -8.32 -13.28
CA PRO A 67 -19.38 -8.03 -12.93
C PRO A 67 -18.80 -8.88 -11.77
N TYR A 68 -19.57 -9.79 -11.18
CA TYR A 68 -19.22 -10.51 -9.97
C TYR A 68 -18.38 -11.76 -10.25
N ALA A 69 -17.19 -11.81 -9.66
CA ALA A 69 -16.31 -12.97 -9.74
C ALA A 69 -16.14 -13.65 -8.38
N ARG A 70 -16.15 -14.98 -8.39
CA ARG A 70 -15.88 -15.87 -7.26
C ARG A 70 -14.71 -16.79 -7.60
N TRP A 71 -13.90 -17.11 -6.61
CA TRP A 71 -12.68 -17.88 -6.74
C TRP A 71 -12.63 -19.02 -5.72
N PHE A 72 -12.15 -20.18 -6.16
CA PHE A 72 -11.99 -21.39 -5.37
C PHE A 72 -13.31 -21.82 -4.70
N LEU A 73 -14.37 -21.96 -5.52
CA LEU A 73 -15.73 -22.23 -5.08
C LEU A 73 -15.81 -23.46 -4.18
N ASN A 74 -16.51 -23.31 -3.04
CA ASN A 74 -16.66 -24.31 -1.97
C ASN A 74 -15.35 -24.75 -1.29
N GLY A 75 -14.21 -24.15 -1.66
CA GLY A 75 -12.96 -24.36 -0.98
C GLY A 75 -13.02 -23.80 0.43
N LYS A 76 -12.46 -24.53 1.40
CA LYS A 76 -12.38 -24.08 2.79
C LYS A 76 -10.95 -24.00 3.27
N LEU A 77 -10.61 -22.89 3.88
CA LEU A 77 -9.30 -22.59 4.42
C LEU A 77 -9.40 -21.69 5.64
N ASN A 78 -8.26 -21.41 6.26
CA ASN A 78 -8.10 -20.24 7.10
C ASN A 78 -6.75 -19.59 6.75
N ILE A 79 -6.73 -18.29 6.49
CA ILE A 79 -5.49 -17.60 6.11
C ILE A 79 -4.44 -17.70 7.22
N THR A 80 -4.85 -17.67 8.50
CA THR A 80 -3.93 -17.70 9.65
C THR A 80 -3.31 -19.08 9.84
N HIS A 81 -4.02 -20.14 9.47
CA HIS A 81 -3.47 -21.49 9.40
C HIS A 81 -2.28 -21.55 8.44
N ASN A 82 -2.41 -20.88 7.29
CA ASN A 82 -1.35 -20.76 6.30
C ASN A 82 -0.25 -19.76 6.68
N CYS A 83 -0.56 -18.72 7.46
CA CYS A 83 0.45 -17.78 7.99
C CYS A 83 1.22 -18.34 9.19
N LEU A 84 0.63 -19.24 9.98
CA LEU A 84 1.14 -19.61 11.30
C LEU A 84 1.26 -21.13 11.45
N ASP A 85 0.14 -21.85 11.58
CA ASP A 85 0.09 -23.26 11.97
C ASP A 85 1.04 -24.12 11.11
N ARG A 86 0.97 -24.01 9.78
CA ARG A 86 1.82 -24.80 8.88
C ARG A 86 3.32 -24.57 9.08
N HIS A 87 3.73 -23.37 9.52
CA HIS A 87 5.13 -23.02 9.80
C HIS A 87 5.50 -23.30 11.27
N ALA A 88 4.57 -23.12 12.21
CA ALA A 88 4.75 -23.40 13.63
C ALA A 88 4.84 -24.90 13.94
N HIS A 89 4.29 -25.75 13.06
CA HIS A 89 4.30 -27.21 13.18
C HIS A 89 5.32 -27.91 12.28
N ASN A 90 6.21 -27.17 11.61
CA ASN A 90 7.29 -27.73 10.79
C ASN A 90 8.69 -27.24 11.25
N GLN A 91 9.70 -27.39 10.40
CA GLN A 91 11.08 -26.96 10.68
C GLN A 91 11.23 -25.45 10.98
N ARG A 92 10.28 -24.60 10.54
CA ARG A 92 10.24 -23.15 10.80
C ARG A 92 9.69 -22.80 12.18
N ARG A 93 9.33 -23.78 13.00
CA ARG A 93 8.77 -23.56 14.35
C ARG A 93 9.56 -22.54 15.19
N ASN A 94 10.89 -22.60 15.14
CA ASN A 94 11.79 -21.71 15.87
C ASN A 94 12.42 -20.63 14.97
N LYS A 95 12.03 -20.54 13.70
CA LYS A 95 12.41 -19.43 12.82
C LYS A 95 11.71 -18.16 13.32
N VAL A 96 12.41 -17.04 13.25
CA VAL A 96 11.82 -15.73 13.55
C VAL A 96 10.74 -15.40 12.52
N ALA A 97 9.56 -15.01 13.00
CA ALA A 97 8.47 -14.51 12.17
C ALA A 97 8.46 -12.98 12.18
N ILE A 98 8.57 -12.37 13.36
CA ILE A 98 8.58 -10.91 13.54
C ILE A 98 9.76 -10.50 14.40
N MET A 99 10.54 -9.55 13.90
CA MET A 99 11.44 -8.70 14.68
C MET A 99 10.75 -7.35 14.78
N TRP A 100 10.57 -6.85 15.99
CA TRP A 100 9.95 -5.56 16.20
C TRP A 100 10.88 -4.63 16.94
N ARG A 101 10.97 -3.40 16.41
CA ARG A 101 11.73 -2.30 16.98
C ARG A 101 10.79 -1.17 17.36
N GLY A 102 10.74 -0.82 18.64
CA GLY A 102 10.01 0.35 19.12
C GLY A 102 10.61 1.67 18.61
N GLU A 103 10.05 2.80 19.01
CA GLU A 103 10.61 4.10 18.65
C GLU A 103 11.94 4.37 19.38
N THR A 104 12.11 3.83 20.58
CA THR A 104 13.35 3.95 21.36
C THR A 104 14.28 2.77 21.16
N GLU A 105 15.59 3.03 21.22
CA GLU A 105 16.61 2.00 21.01
C GLU A 105 16.66 0.88 22.07
N SER A 106 15.89 0.98 23.15
CA SER A 106 15.77 -0.09 24.16
C SER A 106 14.60 -1.03 23.94
N GLU A 107 13.67 -0.70 23.05
CA GLU A 107 12.45 -1.46 22.85
C GLU A 107 12.62 -2.43 21.68
N GLU A 108 12.71 -3.71 22.01
CA GLU A 108 12.81 -4.79 21.02
C GLU A 108 11.94 -5.97 21.46
N GLN A 109 11.25 -6.58 20.49
CA GLN A 109 10.53 -7.83 20.69
C GLN A 109 10.75 -8.76 19.50
N ILE A 110 10.93 -10.04 19.79
CA ILE A 110 11.11 -11.08 18.76
C ILE A 110 10.06 -12.17 18.98
N TYR A 111 9.35 -12.50 17.91
CA TYR A 111 8.45 -13.63 17.86
C TYR A 111 8.95 -14.64 16.83
N THR A 112 9.28 -15.84 17.28
CA THR A 112 9.34 -17.02 16.41
C THR A 112 7.94 -17.38 15.90
N TYR A 113 7.84 -18.16 14.81
CA TYR A 113 6.54 -18.66 14.33
C TYR A 113 5.73 -19.35 15.43
N ARG A 114 6.37 -20.14 16.30
CA ARG A 114 5.70 -20.74 17.46
C ARG A 114 5.19 -19.70 18.45
N GLN A 115 5.98 -18.69 18.79
CA GLN A 115 5.57 -17.66 19.75
C GLN A 115 4.43 -16.81 19.18
N LEU A 116 4.53 -16.39 17.91
CA LEU A 116 3.48 -15.65 17.22
C LEU A 116 2.18 -16.45 17.17
N PHE A 117 2.25 -17.73 16.78
CA PHE A 117 1.10 -18.65 16.81
C PHE A 117 0.41 -18.69 18.18
N GLN A 118 1.19 -18.85 19.26
CA GLN A 118 0.64 -18.91 20.61
C GLN A 118 0.02 -17.59 21.06
N ALA A 119 0.65 -16.46 20.72
CA ALA A 119 0.12 -15.13 21.01
C ALA A 119 -1.21 -14.87 20.28
N VAL A 120 -1.28 -15.23 18.99
CA VAL A 120 -2.52 -15.17 18.20
C VAL A 120 -3.61 -16.07 18.77
N CYS A 121 -3.29 -17.30 19.17
CA CYS A 121 -4.28 -18.20 19.78
C CYS A 121 -4.82 -17.65 21.11
N ARG A 122 -3.96 -17.09 21.95
CA ARG A 122 -4.38 -16.46 23.22
C ARG A 122 -5.31 -15.30 22.97
N PHE A 123 -4.94 -14.39 22.07
CA PHE A 123 -5.76 -13.23 21.76
C PHE A 123 -7.07 -13.60 21.07
N ALA A 124 -7.06 -14.59 20.16
CA ALA A 124 -8.27 -15.15 19.56
C ALA A 124 -9.24 -15.70 20.61
N ASN A 125 -8.74 -16.48 21.58
CA ASN A 125 -9.54 -16.97 22.71
C ASN A 125 -10.04 -15.82 23.61
N GLY A 126 -9.24 -14.77 23.79
CA GLY A 126 -9.64 -13.53 24.45
C GLY A 126 -10.82 -12.87 23.76
N LEU A 127 -10.74 -12.64 22.45
CA LEU A 127 -11.83 -12.07 21.65
C LEU A 127 -13.10 -12.93 21.72
N LYS A 128 -12.98 -14.27 21.66
CA LYS A 128 -14.12 -15.17 21.85
C LYS A 128 -14.77 -15.02 23.23
N SER A 129 -13.99 -14.75 24.28
CA SER A 129 -14.52 -14.48 25.63
C SER A 129 -15.30 -13.17 25.72
N LEU A 130 -15.04 -12.22 24.81
CA LEU A 130 -15.84 -11.00 24.63
C LEU A 130 -17.03 -11.23 23.69
N GLY A 131 -17.29 -12.46 23.25
CA GLY A 131 -18.40 -12.83 22.39
C GLY A 131 -18.16 -12.59 20.90
N VAL A 132 -16.92 -12.32 20.47
CA VAL A 132 -16.59 -12.18 19.03
C VAL A 132 -16.60 -13.55 18.36
N GLY A 133 -17.31 -13.67 17.24
CA GLY A 133 -17.36 -14.89 16.42
C GLY A 133 -17.27 -14.62 14.92
N LYS A 134 -17.51 -15.67 14.13
CA LYS A 134 -17.51 -15.61 12.67
C LYS A 134 -18.51 -14.57 12.15
N GLY A 135 -18.05 -13.65 11.31
CA GLY A 135 -18.85 -12.58 10.72
C GLY A 135 -19.04 -11.32 11.59
N ASP A 136 -18.59 -11.33 12.84
CA ASP A 136 -18.53 -10.11 13.65
C ASP A 136 -17.45 -9.17 13.09
N ARG A 137 -17.71 -7.85 13.14
CA ARG A 137 -16.75 -6.83 12.68
C ARG A 137 -15.95 -6.29 13.85
N VAL A 138 -14.63 -6.23 13.71
CA VAL A 138 -13.71 -5.72 14.73
C VAL A 138 -12.90 -4.58 14.15
N CYS A 139 -13.01 -3.39 14.75
CA CYS A 139 -12.22 -2.23 14.36
C CYS A 139 -10.86 -2.28 15.07
N ILE A 140 -9.75 -2.09 14.34
CA ILE A 140 -8.40 -2.06 14.89
C ILE A 140 -7.82 -0.67 14.66
N TYR A 141 -7.52 0.06 15.73
CA TYR A 141 -6.97 1.42 15.71
C TYR A 141 -5.72 1.46 16.60
N MET A 142 -4.62 0.93 16.08
CA MET A 142 -3.41 0.60 16.84
C MET A 142 -2.17 1.31 16.28
N PRO A 143 -1.12 1.49 17.09
CA PRO A 143 0.23 1.75 16.61
C PRO A 143 0.82 0.55 15.87
N VAL A 144 1.97 0.76 15.20
CA VAL A 144 2.74 -0.27 14.49
C VAL A 144 3.52 -1.14 15.49
N VAL A 145 2.79 -1.98 16.23
CA VAL A 145 3.30 -2.89 17.27
C VAL A 145 2.94 -4.35 16.95
N PRO A 146 3.63 -5.35 17.52
CA PRO A 146 3.33 -6.77 17.28
C PRO A 146 1.87 -7.13 17.59
N GLU A 147 1.28 -6.49 18.60
CA GLU A 147 -0.10 -6.70 19.01
C GLU A 147 -1.11 -6.29 17.92
N GLN A 148 -0.80 -5.32 17.06
CA GLN A 148 -1.65 -5.01 15.90
C GLN A 148 -1.68 -6.19 14.92
N VAL A 149 -0.52 -6.79 14.64
CA VAL A 149 -0.41 -7.97 13.78
C VAL A 149 -1.13 -9.17 14.42
N ILE A 150 -0.94 -9.36 15.73
CA ILE A 150 -1.64 -10.39 16.50
C ILE A 150 -3.15 -10.18 16.44
N ALA A 151 -3.64 -8.94 16.52
CA ALA A 151 -5.06 -8.63 16.45
C ALA A 151 -5.68 -8.95 15.08
N MET A 152 -5.01 -8.57 13.99
CA MET A 152 -5.45 -8.90 12.63
C MET A 152 -5.54 -10.42 12.43
N LEU A 153 -4.50 -11.14 12.84
CA LEU A 153 -4.45 -12.59 12.72
C LEU A 153 -5.47 -13.26 13.66
N ALA A 154 -5.67 -12.78 14.88
CA ALA A 154 -6.65 -13.36 15.80
C ALA A 154 -8.09 -13.21 15.27
N CYS A 155 -8.43 -12.06 14.69
CA CYS A 155 -9.75 -11.85 14.07
C CYS A 155 -9.95 -12.83 12.91
N ALA A 156 -9.01 -12.90 11.97
CA ALA A 156 -9.07 -13.81 10.84
C ALA A 156 -9.11 -15.29 11.27
N ARG A 157 -8.47 -15.64 12.39
CA ARG A 157 -8.43 -17.01 12.91
C ARG A 157 -9.81 -17.51 13.34
N ILE A 158 -10.61 -16.63 13.93
CA ILE A 158 -11.96 -16.96 14.43
C ILE A 158 -13.08 -16.58 13.44
N GLY A 159 -12.71 -16.19 12.22
CA GLY A 159 -13.64 -15.78 11.17
C GLY A 159 -14.28 -14.40 11.37
N ALA A 160 -13.75 -13.58 12.28
CA ALA A 160 -14.18 -12.21 12.44
C ALA A 160 -13.58 -11.33 11.32
N ILE A 161 -14.35 -10.35 10.88
CA ILE A 161 -13.99 -9.43 9.81
C ILE A 161 -13.31 -8.22 10.44
N HIS A 162 -11.98 -8.16 10.38
CA HIS A 162 -11.28 -7.01 10.91
C HIS A 162 -11.35 -5.81 9.95
N SER A 163 -11.27 -4.61 10.51
CA SER A 163 -11.16 -3.36 9.78
C SER A 163 -10.11 -2.50 10.45
N VAL A 164 -8.90 -2.50 9.90
CA VAL A 164 -7.82 -1.67 10.41
C VAL A 164 -8.03 -0.22 9.96
N VAL A 165 -7.90 0.68 10.92
CA VAL A 165 -7.96 2.12 10.73
C VAL A 165 -6.62 2.68 11.16
N PHE A 166 -5.98 3.42 10.25
CA PHE A 166 -4.69 4.04 10.51
C PHE A 166 -4.73 4.88 11.80
N GLY A 167 -3.81 4.61 12.74
CA GLY A 167 -3.74 5.21 14.08
C GLY A 167 -3.55 6.74 14.11
N GLY A 168 -3.45 7.35 12.94
CA GLY A 168 -3.41 8.79 12.79
C GLY A 168 -4.72 9.51 12.55
N PHE A 169 -5.82 8.81 12.28
CA PHE A 169 -7.08 9.48 11.98
C PHE A 169 -7.73 10.10 13.22
N GLY A 170 -8.36 11.26 13.03
CA GLY A 170 -9.13 11.91 14.09
C GLY A 170 -10.42 11.15 14.43
N ALA A 171 -11.03 11.50 15.56
CA ALA A 171 -12.18 10.79 16.13
C ALA A 171 -13.38 10.70 15.16
N ASN A 172 -13.68 11.76 14.41
CA ASN A 172 -14.77 11.74 13.42
C ASN A 172 -14.51 10.73 12.29
N ALA A 173 -13.29 10.70 11.75
CA ALA A 173 -12.92 9.76 10.69
C ALA A 173 -12.96 8.30 11.20
N LEU A 174 -12.57 8.08 12.46
CA LEU A 174 -12.68 6.78 13.12
C LEU A 174 -14.14 6.39 13.37
N ASN A 175 -14.98 7.28 13.91
CA ASN A 175 -16.41 7.06 14.17
C ASN A 175 -17.16 6.63 12.91
N GLN A 176 -16.92 7.31 11.78
CA GLN A 176 -17.56 6.97 10.51
C GLN A 176 -17.26 5.53 10.07
N ARG A 177 -16.03 5.05 10.32
CA ARG A 177 -15.60 3.69 9.96
C ARG A 177 -16.16 2.66 10.92
N ILE A 178 -16.11 2.93 12.23
CA ILE A 178 -16.73 2.08 13.28
C ILE A 178 -18.21 1.87 12.98
N ARG A 179 -18.95 2.97 12.75
CA ARG A 179 -20.39 2.91 12.46
C ARG A 179 -20.68 2.29 11.10
N GLY A 180 -19.86 2.59 10.09
CA GLY A 180 -20.07 2.09 8.72
C GLY A 180 -20.02 0.56 8.61
N ILE A 181 -19.20 -0.11 9.43
CA ILE A 181 -19.16 -1.58 9.50
C ILE A 181 -19.99 -2.16 10.63
N GLY A 182 -20.52 -1.31 11.52
CA GLY A 182 -21.14 -1.71 12.77
C GLY A 182 -20.20 -2.57 13.60
N ALA A 183 -19.02 -2.05 13.94
CA ALA A 183 -18.01 -2.77 14.70
C ALA A 183 -18.52 -3.14 16.08
N LYS A 184 -18.36 -4.42 16.45
CA LYS A 184 -18.72 -4.97 17.76
C LYS A 184 -17.67 -4.68 18.82
N VAL A 185 -16.41 -4.75 18.43
CA VAL A 185 -15.26 -4.50 19.29
C VAL A 185 -14.32 -3.49 18.62
N VAL A 186 -13.76 -2.59 19.41
CA VAL A 186 -12.65 -1.72 19.00
C VAL A 186 -11.38 -2.16 19.74
N ILE A 187 -10.28 -2.38 19.03
CA ILE A 187 -8.97 -2.69 19.61
C ILE A 187 -8.09 -1.47 19.40
N THR A 188 -7.52 -0.93 20.48
CA THR A 188 -6.67 0.27 20.49
C THR A 188 -5.51 0.12 21.47
N ALA A 189 -4.55 1.04 21.43
CA ALA A 189 -3.62 1.28 22.52
C ALA A 189 -4.01 2.53 23.32
N ASP A 190 -3.44 2.69 24.50
CA ASP A 190 -3.51 3.94 25.27
C ASP A 190 -2.81 5.08 24.53
N ALA A 191 -1.62 4.82 23.97
CA ALA A 191 -0.83 5.76 23.21
C ALA A 191 -0.06 5.13 22.03
N THR A 192 0.51 6.00 21.19
CA THR A 192 1.56 5.67 20.21
C THR A 192 2.69 6.68 20.33
N TYR A 193 3.90 6.26 19.97
CA TYR A 193 5.08 7.13 19.93
C TYR A 193 5.40 7.52 18.49
N ARG A 194 5.63 8.82 18.27
CA ARG A 194 6.07 9.33 16.97
C ARG A 194 6.97 10.55 17.12
N ARG A 195 8.19 10.45 16.60
CA ARG A 195 9.27 11.45 16.70
C ARG A 195 9.51 11.91 18.13
N GLY A 196 9.52 10.98 19.08
CA GLY A 196 9.70 11.22 20.50
C GLY A 196 8.49 11.84 21.20
N ARG A 197 7.32 11.89 20.55
CA ARG A 197 6.08 12.41 21.11
C ARG A 197 5.09 11.28 21.37
N THR A 198 4.50 11.30 22.56
CA THR A 198 3.37 10.45 22.92
C THR A 198 2.06 11.03 22.36
N ILE A 199 1.31 10.23 21.60
CA ILE A 199 0.01 10.59 21.04
C ILE A 199 -1.07 9.72 21.70
N PRO A 200 -2.08 10.31 22.39
CA PRO A 200 -3.05 9.57 23.20
C PRO A 200 -4.18 8.96 22.33
N LEU A 201 -4.01 7.72 21.88
CA LEU A 201 -4.97 7.04 21.01
C LEU A 201 -6.31 6.73 21.71
N LYS A 202 -6.29 6.36 23.01
CA LYS A 202 -7.51 6.06 23.77
C LYS A 202 -8.48 7.24 23.79
N ASN A 203 -7.99 8.47 23.86
CA ASN A 203 -8.84 9.66 23.88
C ASN A 203 -9.60 9.82 22.56
N VAL A 204 -8.92 9.55 21.44
CA VAL A 204 -9.54 9.56 20.11
C VAL A 204 -10.62 8.48 20.01
N VAL A 205 -10.36 7.28 20.53
CA VAL A 205 -11.34 6.19 20.56
C VAL A 205 -12.54 6.53 21.44
N ALA A 206 -12.31 7.08 22.64
CA ALA A 206 -13.37 7.48 23.56
C ALA A 206 -14.34 8.47 22.93
N GLU A 207 -13.84 9.45 22.18
CA GLU A 207 -14.67 10.37 21.39
C GLU A 207 -15.34 9.65 20.20
N ALA A 208 -14.60 8.81 19.49
CA ALA A 208 -15.09 8.13 18.30
C ALA A 208 -16.18 7.09 18.56
N VAL A 209 -16.27 6.53 19.77
CA VAL A 209 -17.35 5.58 20.12
C VAL A 209 -18.62 6.27 20.61
N VAL A 210 -18.58 7.59 20.85
CA VAL A 210 -19.79 8.37 21.15
C VAL A 210 -20.75 8.24 19.96
N ASN A 211 -21.94 7.68 20.20
CA ASN A 211 -22.94 7.32 19.18
C ASN A 211 -22.57 6.15 18.25
N ALA A 212 -21.73 5.21 18.71
CA ALA A 212 -21.50 3.94 18.05
C ALA A 212 -22.12 2.78 18.86
N PRO A 213 -23.46 2.61 18.86
CA PRO A 213 -24.16 1.66 19.74
C PRO A 213 -23.88 0.18 19.43
N SER A 214 -23.18 -0.10 18.33
CA SER A 214 -22.72 -1.46 18.00
C SER A 214 -21.48 -1.87 18.80
N VAL A 215 -20.72 -0.92 19.34
CA VAL A 215 -19.51 -1.21 20.11
C VAL A 215 -19.91 -1.70 21.49
N GLU A 216 -19.63 -2.98 21.76
CA GLU A 216 -19.90 -3.64 23.02
C GLU A 216 -18.69 -3.58 23.97
N ARG A 217 -17.47 -3.65 23.42
CA ARG A 217 -16.21 -3.63 24.20
C ARG A 217 -15.09 -2.91 23.46
N ILE A 218 -14.17 -2.34 24.24
CA ILE A 218 -12.94 -1.71 23.77
C ILE A 218 -11.77 -2.45 24.42
N VAL A 219 -10.86 -3.00 23.62
CA VAL A 219 -9.62 -3.62 24.12
C VAL A 219 -8.51 -2.59 24.04
N VAL A 220 -7.82 -2.35 25.15
CA VAL A 220 -6.78 -1.32 25.26
C VAL A 220 -5.43 -1.96 25.58
N LEU A 221 -4.47 -1.84 24.65
CA LEU A 221 -3.06 -2.15 24.89
C LEU A 221 -2.41 -1.06 25.73
N ARG A 222 -1.70 -1.48 26.78
CA ARG A 222 -0.83 -0.60 27.57
C ARG A 222 0.51 -0.40 26.83
N ARG A 223 0.61 0.67 26.05
CA ARG A 223 1.81 1.06 25.32
C ARG A 223 2.63 2.10 26.10
N ASP A 224 1.98 3.02 26.81
CA ASP A 224 2.63 3.94 27.74
C ASP A 224 2.63 3.37 29.17
N THR A 225 3.75 2.75 29.55
CA THR A 225 3.92 2.15 30.87
C THR A 225 4.27 3.18 31.96
N ASP A 226 4.74 4.36 31.58
CA ASP A 226 5.17 5.40 32.52
C ASP A 226 3.98 6.23 33.02
N THR A 227 2.96 6.40 32.17
CA THR A 227 1.71 7.10 32.51
C THR A 227 0.48 6.23 32.23
N PRO A 228 0.22 5.18 33.04
CA PRO A 228 -0.90 4.29 32.80
C PRO A 228 -2.24 5.02 32.89
N VAL A 229 -3.08 4.85 31.87
CA VAL A 229 -4.43 5.43 31.82
C VAL A 229 -5.44 4.62 32.66
N GLU A 230 -6.46 5.25 33.22
CA GLU A 230 -7.55 4.53 33.86
C GLU A 230 -8.45 3.86 32.79
N LEU A 231 -8.90 2.63 33.07
CA LEU A 231 -9.83 1.89 32.21
C LEU A 231 -11.22 1.84 32.86
N HIS A 232 -12.25 2.03 32.05
CA HIS A 232 -13.66 1.91 32.45
C HIS A 232 -14.16 0.47 32.30
N PRO A 233 -14.20 -0.36 33.36
CA PRO A 233 -14.32 -1.82 33.25
C PRO A 233 -15.60 -2.31 32.56
N GLU A 234 -16.65 -1.48 32.53
CA GLU A 234 -17.93 -1.76 31.87
C GLU A 234 -17.80 -1.86 30.33
N MET A 235 -16.83 -1.15 29.74
CA MET A 235 -16.63 -1.05 28.29
C MET A 235 -15.21 -1.44 27.89
N GLU A 236 -14.22 -1.05 28.68
CA GLU A 236 -12.80 -1.15 28.38
C GLU A 236 -12.18 -2.38 29.07
N VAL A 237 -11.31 -3.06 28.35
CA VAL A 237 -10.61 -4.27 28.79
C VAL A 237 -9.13 -4.11 28.52
N ASP A 238 -8.30 -4.40 29.51
CA ASP A 238 -6.85 -4.43 29.33
C ASP A 238 -6.46 -5.59 28.41
N TYR A 239 -5.62 -5.32 27.40
CA TYR A 239 -5.15 -6.34 26.46
C TYR A 239 -4.43 -7.50 27.18
N TYR A 240 -3.57 -7.19 28.15
CA TYR A 240 -2.77 -8.18 28.84
C TYR A 240 -3.64 -9.04 29.76
N GLU A 241 -4.62 -8.45 30.46
CA GLU A 241 -5.61 -9.20 31.22
C GLU A 241 -6.47 -10.11 30.33
N LEU A 242 -6.80 -9.65 29.11
CA LEU A 242 -7.63 -10.41 28.17
C LEU A 242 -6.93 -11.69 27.69
N VAL A 243 -5.60 -11.64 27.51
CA VAL A 243 -4.77 -12.78 27.06
C VAL A 243 -4.18 -13.60 28.20
N ASP A 244 -4.22 -13.08 29.43
CA ASP A 244 -3.67 -13.76 30.59
C ASP A 244 -4.38 -15.10 30.84
N ASP A 245 -3.58 -16.11 31.18
CA ASP A 245 -4.00 -17.51 31.35
C ASP A 245 -4.89 -18.10 30.22
N ARG A 246 -4.95 -17.47 29.04
CA ARG A 246 -5.66 -18.04 27.88
C ARG A 246 -4.90 -19.21 27.29
N SER A 247 -5.67 -20.16 26.75
CA SER A 247 -5.10 -21.30 26.03
C SER A 247 -4.20 -20.83 24.89
N ARG A 248 -3.04 -21.48 24.75
CA ARG A 248 -2.09 -21.31 23.65
C ARG A 248 -2.54 -21.98 22.36
N GLU A 249 -3.68 -22.65 22.40
CA GLU A 249 -4.33 -23.32 21.28
C GLU A 249 -5.72 -22.72 21.06
N CYS A 250 -6.01 -22.39 19.81
CA CYS A 250 -7.31 -21.95 19.35
C CYS A 250 -7.48 -22.58 17.96
N PRO A 251 -8.41 -23.51 17.71
CA PRO A 251 -8.59 -24.06 16.36
C PRO A 251 -8.89 -22.94 15.35
N ALA A 252 -8.28 -23.01 14.17
CA ALA A 252 -8.60 -22.08 13.09
C ALA A 252 -9.99 -22.40 12.54
N GLU A 253 -10.87 -21.39 12.50
CA GLU A 253 -12.23 -21.55 12.00
C GLU A 253 -12.18 -21.84 10.48
N PRO A 254 -12.83 -22.92 9.99
CA PRO A 254 -12.95 -23.16 8.55
C PRO A 254 -13.80 -22.07 7.88
N MET A 255 -13.14 -21.25 7.06
CA MET A 255 -13.77 -20.20 6.28
C MET A 255 -13.99 -20.68 4.85
N ASP A 256 -15.13 -20.34 4.26
CA ASP A 256 -15.32 -20.47 2.81
C ASP A 256 -14.36 -19.53 2.09
N ALA A 257 -13.90 -19.91 0.90
CA ALA A 257 -13.02 -19.07 0.08
C ALA A 257 -13.61 -17.69 -0.19
N GLU A 258 -14.94 -17.57 -0.23
CA GLU A 258 -15.68 -16.34 -0.48
C GLU A 258 -16.19 -15.65 0.80
N ASP A 259 -15.91 -16.19 2.00
CA ASP A 259 -16.22 -15.49 3.24
C ASP A 259 -15.39 -14.19 3.35
N PRO A 260 -15.97 -13.06 3.81
CA PRO A 260 -15.22 -11.82 4.01
C PRO A 260 -14.09 -12.00 5.03
N LEU A 261 -12.89 -11.58 4.65
CA LEU A 261 -11.72 -11.61 5.52
C LEU A 261 -11.57 -10.29 6.29
N PHE A 262 -11.62 -9.16 5.56
CA PHE A 262 -11.48 -7.82 6.14
C PHE A 262 -12.23 -6.78 5.31
N ILE A 263 -12.46 -5.64 5.96
CA ILE A 263 -12.97 -4.42 5.32
C ILE A 263 -11.90 -3.34 5.49
N LEU A 264 -11.42 -2.76 4.39
CA LEU A 264 -10.45 -1.67 4.45
C LEU A 264 -11.01 -0.39 3.84
N TYR A 265 -11.08 0.66 4.64
CA TYR A 265 -11.66 1.93 4.19
C TYR A 265 -10.67 2.76 3.38
N THR A 266 -11.08 3.13 2.16
CA THR A 266 -10.36 4.07 1.30
C THR A 266 -11.07 5.42 1.24
N SER A 267 -10.32 6.48 0.92
CA SER A 267 -10.90 7.81 0.70
C SER A 267 -11.70 7.82 -0.61
N GLY A 268 -12.96 8.25 -0.53
CA GLY A 268 -13.82 8.41 -1.70
C GLY A 268 -13.61 9.76 -2.39
N THR A 269 -13.75 9.80 -3.71
CA THR A 269 -13.79 11.05 -4.50
C THR A 269 -14.98 11.95 -4.10
N THR A 270 -16.04 11.35 -3.54
CA THR A 270 -17.28 12.00 -3.09
C THR A 270 -17.29 12.36 -1.60
N GLY A 271 -16.18 12.16 -0.87
CA GLY A 271 -16.05 12.52 0.55
C GLY A 271 -16.38 11.40 1.54
N THR A 272 -17.31 10.49 1.24
CA THR A 272 -17.62 9.35 2.14
C THR A 272 -16.61 8.19 1.94
N PRO A 273 -15.96 7.70 3.01
CA PRO A 273 -15.07 6.54 2.95
C PRO A 273 -15.78 5.30 2.39
N LYS A 274 -15.08 4.47 1.62
CA LYS A 274 -15.62 3.21 1.06
C LYS A 274 -14.92 2.02 1.67
N GLY A 275 -15.68 1.12 2.28
CA GLY A 275 -15.16 -0.10 2.90
C GLY A 275 -14.95 -1.18 1.85
N ILE A 276 -13.73 -1.34 1.34
CA ILE A 276 -13.40 -2.36 0.34
C ILE A 276 -13.36 -3.73 1.01
N VAL A 277 -14.08 -4.70 0.45
CA VAL A 277 -14.20 -6.06 1.02
C VAL A 277 -13.32 -7.03 0.25
N HIS A 278 -12.45 -7.74 0.97
CA HIS A 278 -11.65 -8.85 0.44
C HIS A 278 -12.11 -10.17 1.04
N ALA A 279 -12.11 -11.23 0.22
CA ALA A 279 -12.51 -12.58 0.63
C ALA A 279 -11.30 -13.47 0.99
N CYS A 280 -11.52 -14.50 1.81
CA CYS A 280 -10.46 -15.34 2.36
C CYS A 280 -9.58 -16.02 1.30
N GLY A 281 -10.16 -16.80 0.39
CA GLY A 281 -9.43 -17.68 -0.51
C GLY A 281 -8.62 -16.91 -1.55
N GLY A 282 -9.31 -16.10 -2.35
CA GLY A 282 -8.69 -15.30 -3.40
C GLY A 282 -7.58 -14.36 -2.91
N TYR A 283 -7.79 -13.68 -1.78
CA TYR A 283 -6.79 -12.81 -1.18
C TYR A 283 -5.58 -13.59 -0.66
N THR A 284 -5.80 -14.75 -0.02
CA THR A 284 -4.71 -15.63 0.46
C THR A 284 -3.83 -16.11 -0.70
N VAL A 285 -4.44 -16.59 -1.79
CA VAL A 285 -3.70 -17.10 -2.95
C VAL A 285 -2.93 -15.97 -3.66
N GLY A 286 -3.59 -14.84 -3.92
CA GLY A 286 -2.99 -13.71 -4.62
C GLY A 286 -1.80 -13.13 -3.85
N THR A 287 -1.97 -12.85 -2.55
CA THR A 287 -0.88 -12.27 -1.73
C THR A 287 0.25 -13.25 -1.44
N TYR A 288 -0.03 -14.56 -1.31
CA TYR A 288 1.01 -15.59 -1.26
C TYR A 288 1.88 -15.54 -2.52
N TYR A 289 1.23 -15.57 -3.69
CA TYR A 289 1.88 -15.58 -4.98
C TYR A 289 2.73 -14.33 -5.22
N THR A 290 2.14 -13.14 -5.08
CA THR A 290 2.86 -11.91 -5.40
C THR A 290 3.98 -11.63 -4.41
N ALA A 291 3.80 -11.92 -3.12
CA ALA A 291 4.90 -11.78 -2.15
C ALA A 291 6.08 -12.71 -2.51
N LYS A 292 5.80 -13.97 -2.87
CA LYS A 292 6.83 -14.94 -3.25
C LYS A 292 7.55 -14.56 -4.54
N HIS A 293 6.80 -14.26 -5.59
CA HIS A 293 7.33 -14.17 -6.94
C HIS A 293 7.78 -12.76 -7.33
N VAL A 294 7.15 -11.70 -6.82
CA VAL A 294 7.58 -10.32 -7.13
C VAL A 294 8.82 -9.94 -6.32
N PHE A 295 8.81 -10.22 -5.01
CA PHE A 295 9.96 -9.95 -4.14
C PHE A 295 10.96 -11.10 -4.07
N ASP A 296 10.74 -12.16 -4.84
CA ASP A 296 11.60 -13.34 -4.89
C ASP A 296 11.95 -13.91 -3.49
N ILE A 297 11.01 -13.90 -2.54
CA ILE A 297 11.27 -14.19 -1.12
C ILE A 297 11.85 -15.59 -0.92
N ARG A 298 12.97 -15.67 -0.21
CA ARG A 298 13.68 -16.90 0.18
C ARG A 298 13.54 -17.18 1.67
N ASP A 299 13.92 -18.38 2.09
CA ASP A 299 13.74 -18.81 3.48
C ASP A 299 14.69 -18.09 4.45
N ASP A 300 15.80 -17.55 3.96
CA ASP A 300 16.79 -16.80 4.73
C ASP A 300 16.61 -15.27 4.62
N ASP A 301 15.62 -14.80 3.86
CA ASP A 301 15.38 -13.36 3.70
C ASP A 301 14.83 -12.71 4.99
N VAL A 302 15.34 -11.52 5.27
CA VAL A 302 14.77 -10.58 6.24
C VAL A 302 14.06 -9.49 5.44
N TYR A 303 12.75 -9.51 5.52
CA TYR A 303 11.86 -8.66 4.73
C TYR A 303 11.37 -7.47 5.56
N TRP A 304 11.49 -6.26 5.02
CA TRP A 304 10.95 -5.06 5.65
C TRP A 304 10.06 -4.27 4.70
N CYS A 305 8.77 -4.20 5.04
CA CYS A 305 7.81 -3.25 4.46
C CYS A 305 7.57 -2.12 5.45
N THR A 306 7.81 -0.89 5.02
CA THR A 306 7.68 0.30 5.89
C THR A 306 6.25 0.79 6.04
N ALA A 307 5.29 0.21 5.30
CA ALA A 307 3.91 0.65 5.30
C ALA A 307 3.13 0.15 6.53
N ASP A 308 2.39 1.06 7.15
CA ASP A 308 1.47 0.80 8.25
C ASP A 308 0.31 -0.15 7.81
N PRO A 309 -0.10 -1.14 8.64
CA PRO A 309 -1.23 -2.01 8.37
C PRO A 309 -2.59 -1.28 8.25
N GLY A 310 -2.72 -0.01 8.57
CA GLY A 310 -3.87 0.83 8.22
C GLY A 310 -4.05 1.06 6.72
N TRP A 311 -3.08 0.64 5.89
CA TRP A 311 -3.12 0.66 4.44
C TRP A 311 -3.06 -0.76 3.86
N ILE A 312 -3.45 -0.91 2.59
CA ILE A 312 -3.43 -2.23 1.93
C ILE A 312 -2.02 -2.80 1.82
N THR A 313 -0.99 -1.95 1.65
CA THR A 313 0.41 -2.37 1.63
C THR A 313 0.81 -3.06 2.92
N GLY A 314 0.47 -2.50 4.08
CA GLY A 314 0.74 -3.14 5.36
C GLY A 314 -0.09 -4.42 5.58
N HIS A 315 -1.31 -4.50 5.06
CA HIS A 315 -2.08 -5.76 5.06
C HIS A 315 -1.39 -6.84 4.23
N SER A 316 -1.28 -6.61 2.92
CA SER A 316 -0.86 -7.62 1.94
C SER A 316 0.62 -7.96 2.08
N TYR A 317 1.46 -6.97 2.39
CA TYR A 317 2.90 -7.10 2.35
C TYR A 317 3.62 -6.70 3.63
N GLY A 318 2.94 -6.14 4.63
CA GLY A 318 3.47 -6.03 6.00
C GLY A 318 3.13 -7.25 6.86
N VAL A 319 1.99 -7.91 6.59
CA VAL A 319 1.48 -9.02 7.40
C VAL A 319 1.27 -10.29 6.58
N TYR A 320 0.27 -10.34 5.70
CA TYR A 320 -0.23 -11.61 5.16
C TYR A 320 0.75 -12.29 4.19
N GLY A 321 1.12 -11.64 3.09
CA GLY A 321 2.00 -12.19 2.06
C GLY A 321 3.32 -12.75 2.58
N PRO A 322 4.11 -12.02 3.38
CA PRO A 322 5.38 -12.54 3.89
C PRO A 322 5.20 -13.67 4.92
N LEU A 323 4.20 -13.60 5.82
CA LEU A 323 3.91 -14.69 6.76
C LEU A 323 3.38 -15.95 6.07
N LEU A 324 2.57 -15.79 5.01
CA LEU A 324 2.17 -16.91 4.14
C LEU A 324 3.43 -17.61 3.60
N ASN A 325 4.44 -16.85 3.18
CA ASN A 325 5.71 -17.41 2.69
C ASN A 325 6.68 -17.90 3.77
N GLY A 326 6.33 -17.73 5.05
CA GLY A 326 7.19 -18.14 6.15
C GLY A 326 8.40 -17.23 6.34
N ALA A 327 8.38 -15.98 5.82
CA ALA A 327 9.48 -15.02 5.89
C ALA A 327 9.74 -14.50 7.32
N THR A 328 10.90 -13.88 7.52
CA THR A 328 11.19 -13.06 8.71
C THR A 328 10.82 -11.61 8.40
N CYS A 329 9.92 -11.00 9.17
CA CYS A 329 9.47 -9.63 8.97
C CYS A 329 10.06 -8.68 9.99
N LEU A 330 10.62 -7.56 9.55
CA LEU A 330 10.90 -6.41 10.41
C LEU A 330 9.66 -5.51 10.49
N LEU A 331 9.26 -5.16 11.70
CA LEU A 331 8.19 -4.22 12.03
C LEU A 331 8.78 -3.11 12.91
N THR A 332 8.40 -1.85 12.71
CA THR A 332 8.89 -0.78 13.58
C THR A 332 7.94 0.39 13.71
N GLU A 333 7.90 0.99 14.91
CA GLU A 333 7.28 2.31 15.13
C GLU A 333 8.20 3.46 14.69
N ALA A 334 9.49 3.17 14.44
CA ALA A 334 10.48 4.19 14.18
C ALA A 334 10.27 4.87 12.82
N THR A 335 10.40 6.19 12.82
CA THR A 335 10.22 7.03 11.62
C THR A 335 11.53 7.15 10.82
N PRO A 336 11.46 7.46 9.52
CA PRO A 336 12.68 7.50 8.67
C PRO A 336 13.68 8.58 9.08
N ASP A 337 13.23 9.62 9.80
CA ASP A 337 13.96 10.85 10.05
C ASP A 337 14.27 11.15 11.52
N TYR A 338 13.85 10.29 12.44
CA TYR A 338 14.06 10.47 13.88
C TYR A 338 14.72 9.24 14.51
N PRO A 339 15.73 9.41 15.39
CA PRO A 339 16.29 10.69 15.87
C PRO A 339 17.13 11.42 14.81
N THR A 340 17.52 10.72 13.75
CA THR A 340 18.23 11.30 12.61
C THR A 340 17.73 10.69 11.29
N PRO A 341 18.01 11.30 10.13
CA PRO A 341 17.80 10.68 8.81
C PRO A 341 18.65 9.41 8.54
N GLY A 342 19.47 8.99 9.51
CA GLY A 342 20.18 7.72 9.50
C GLY A 342 19.33 6.52 9.96
N ASN A 343 18.20 6.77 10.62
CA ASN A 343 17.52 5.78 11.45
C ASN A 343 17.13 4.50 10.70
N TRP A 344 16.49 4.60 9.53
CA TRP A 344 16.14 3.40 8.77
C TRP A 344 17.34 2.64 8.20
N TRP A 345 18.44 3.34 7.91
CA TRP A 345 19.65 2.72 7.40
C TRP A 345 20.37 1.93 8.47
N ASP A 346 20.36 2.45 9.71
CA ASP A 346 20.81 1.75 10.91
C ASP A 346 20.03 0.44 11.10
N LEU A 347 18.70 0.47 10.98
CA LEU A 347 17.87 -0.73 11.08
C LEU A 347 18.17 -1.76 9.97
N ILE A 348 18.49 -1.32 8.76
CA ILE A 348 18.87 -2.24 7.68
C ILE A 348 20.20 -2.93 8.01
N GLU A 349 21.18 -2.19 8.50
CA GLU A 349 22.49 -2.73 8.90
C GLU A 349 22.37 -3.66 10.12
N GLU A 350 21.66 -3.23 11.17
CA GLU A 350 21.50 -3.94 12.44
C GLU A 350 20.77 -5.27 12.25
N TYR A 351 19.63 -5.27 11.54
CA TYR A 351 18.79 -6.46 11.36
C TYR A 351 19.15 -7.27 10.11
N GLY A 352 20.12 -6.80 9.31
CA GLY A 352 20.53 -7.47 8.07
C GLY A 352 19.40 -7.60 7.05
N VAL A 353 18.60 -6.54 6.86
CA VAL A 353 17.45 -6.55 5.94
C VAL A 353 17.93 -6.88 4.53
N THR A 354 17.27 -7.84 3.88
CA THR A 354 17.60 -8.29 2.51
C THR A 354 16.61 -7.77 1.46
N ILE A 355 15.36 -7.51 1.87
CA ILE A 355 14.33 -6.94 1.00
C ILE A 355 13.75 -5.71 1.68
N PHE A 356 13.86 -4.55 1.04
CA PHE A 356 13.38 -3.27 1.56
C PHE A 356 12.29 -2.69 0.65
N TYR A 357 11.08 -2.54 1.19
CA TYR A 357 9.90 -2.09 0.45
C TYR A 357 9.33 -0.82 1.07
N THR A 358 9.35 0.28 0.29
CA THR A 358 8.97 1.60 0.79
C THR A 358 8.27 2.46 -0.27
N ALA A 359 7.75 3.61 0.12
CA ALA A 359 7.07 4.53 -0.79
C ALA A 359 8.07 5.52 -1.44
N PRO A 360 7.82 5.98 -2.69
CA PRO A 360 8.59 7.06 -3.32
C PRO A 360 8.70 8.33 -2.48
N THR A 361 7.72 8.63 -1.63
CA THR A 361 7.79 9.78 -0.73
C THR A 361 8.94 9.66 0.27
N ALA A 362 9.17 8.48 0.87
CA ALA A 362 10.32 8.28 1.75
C ALA A 362 11.63 8.35 0.96
N ILE A 363 11.67 7.78 -0.25
CA ILE A 363 12.84 7.87 -1.15
C ILE A 363 13.21 9.34 -1.41
N ARG A 364 12.24 10.17 -1.81
CA ARG A 364 12.45 11.61 -2.03
C ARG A 364 12.87 12.37 -0.78
N MET A 365 12.38 11.98 0.40
CA MET A 365 12.83 12.55 1.66
C MET A 365 14.33 12.32 1.86
N PHE A 366 14.82 11.10 1.61
CA PHE A 366 16.25 10.79 1.73
C PHE A 366 17.09 11.41 0.62
N MET A 367 16.57 11.56 -0.60
CA MET A 367 17.22 12.37 -1.63
C MET A 367 17.43 13.81 -1.16
N ARG A 368 16.44 14.39 -0.47
CA ARG A 368 16.51 15.76 0.06
C ARG A 368 17.54 15.91 1.18
N VAL A 369 17.61 14.96 2.10
CA VAL A 369 18.53 15.05 3.26
C VAL A 369 19.98 14.67 2.94
N GLY A 370 20.24 14.08 1.77
CA GLY A 370 21.59 13.83 1.27
C GLY A 370 22.04 12.37 1.35
N GLU A 371 22.89 11.97 0.40
CA GLU A 371 23.42 10.61 0.28
C GLU A 371 24.37 10.23 1.42
N GLU A 372 24.92 11.21 2.14
CA GLU A 372 25.82 10.97 3.28
C GLU A 372 25.15 10.21 4.42
N TRP A 373 23.81 10.23 4.54
CA TRP A 373 23.09 9.48 5.56
C TRP A 373 23.11 7.98 5.27
N PRO A 374 22.55 7.49 4.14
CA PRO A 374 22.64 6.07 3.81
C PRO A 374 24.08 5.58 3.65
N ASN A 375 25.01 6.42 3.19
CA ASN A 375 26.42 6.04 3.00
C ASN A 375 27.22 5.82 4.30
N ARG A 376 26.65 6.11 5.47
CA ARG A 376 27.29 5.81 6.78
C ARG A 376 27.12 4.35 7.23
N TYR A 377 26.18 3.63 6.63
CA TYR A 377 25.76 2.30 7.07
C TYR A 377 26.08 1.24 6.03
N ASN A 378 26.27 0.00 6.46
CA ASN A 378 26.48 -1.13 5.58
C ASN A 378 25.14 -1.69 5.04
N LEU A 379 24.79 -1.28 3.82
CA LEU A 379 23.58 -1.74 3.13
C LEU A 379 23.82 -2.96 2.22
N SER A 380 24.91 -3.72 2.42
CA SER A 380 25.28 -4.83 1.54
C SER A 380 24.40 -6.07 1.65
N SER A 381 23.62 -6.21 2.72
CA SER A 381 22.63 -7.29 2.89
C SER A 381 21.47 -7.17 1.90
N LEU A 382 21.18 -5.96 1.42
CA LEU A 382 20.08 -5.70 0.47
C LEU A 382 20.32 -6.46 -0.84
N ARG A 383 19.27 -7.18 -1.24
CA ARG A 383 19.17 -7.91 -2.51
C ARG A 383 18.08 -7.33 -3.40
N ILE A 384 16.96 -6.88 -2.83
CA ILE A 384 15.82 -6.35 -3.58
C ILE A 384 15.33 -5.06 -2.92
N LEU A 385 15.07 -4.06 -3.75
CA LEU A 385 14.42 -2.82 -3.39
C LEU A 385 13.02 -2.80 -3.99
N GLY A 386 12.06 -2.24 -3.28
CA GLY A 386 10.69 -2.11 -3.79
C GLY A 386 10.13 -0.72 -3.59
N SER A 387 9.30 -0.30 -4.54
CA SER A 387 8.59 0.97 -4.54
C SER A 387 7.07 0.76 -4.68
N VAL A 388 6.27 1.56 -3.98
CA VAL A 388 4.80 1.43 -3.97
C VAL A 388 4.06 2.72 -3.68
N GLY A 389 2.83 2.76 -4.20
CA GLY A 389 1.76 3.67 -3.76
C GLY A 389 1.70 4.96 -4.57
N GLU A 390 2.79 5.31 -5.24
CA GLU A 390 2.92 6.49 -6.10
C GLU A 390 3.84 6.17 -7.27
N PRO A 391 3.76 6.91 -8.40
CA PRO A 391 4.74 6.81 -9.46
C PRO A 391 6.17 7.07 -8.95
N LEU A 392 7.09 6.15 -9.25
CA LEU A 392 8.52 6.34 -9.03
C LEU A 392 9.11 7.11 -10.22
N ASN A 393 9.33 8.41 -10.04
CA ASN A 393 9.89 9.23 -11.10
C ASN A 393 11.33 8.78 -11.45
N PRO A 394 11.82 9.07 -12.67
CA PRO A 394 13.14 8.62 -13.11
C PRO A 394 14.30 9.05 -12.20
N GLU A 395 14.28 10.27 -11.64
CA GLU A 395 15.35 10.77 -10.77
C GLU A 395 15.41 9.99 -9.44
N ALA A 396 14.25 9.73 -8.83
CA ALA A 396 14.14 8.93 -7.62
C ALA A 396 14.50 7.47 -7.87
N PHE A 397 14.15 6.91 -9.03
CA PHE A 397 14.62 5.58 -9.44
C PHE A 397 16.14 5.53 -9.49
N GLU A 398 16.78 6.48 -10.18
CA GLU A 398 18.24 6.53 -10.36
C GLU A 398 18.96 6.65 -9.01
N TRP A 399 18.47 7.53 -8.13
CA TRP A 399 19.00 7.67 -6.78
C TRP A 399 18.83 6.38 -5.97
N TYR A 400 17.65 5.76 -6.01
CA TYR A 400 17.39 4.56 -5.23
C TYR A 400 18.25 3.37 -5.70
N TYR A 401 18.43 3.23 -7.01
CA TYR A 401 19.25 2.18 -7.62
C TYR A 401 20.74 2.35 -7.29
N ARG A 402 21.28 3.56 -7.42
CA ARG A 402 22.70 3.85 -7.25
C ARG A 402 23.09 4.03 -5.79
N THR A 403 22.36 4.86 -5.05
CA THR A 403 22.73 5.24 -3.68
C THR A 403 22.40 4.13 -2.70
N ILE A 404 21.21 3.53 -2.79
CA ILE A 404 20.78 2.47 -1.86
C ILE A 404 21.15 1.09 -2.41
N GLY A 405 20.77 0.82 -3.66
CA GLY A 405 21.01 -0.47 -4.31
C GLY A 405 22.48 -0.71 -4.70
N LYS A 406 23.33 0.33 -4.68
CA LYS A 406 24.74 0.30 -5.11
C LYS A 406 24.94 -0.23 -6.52
N ASP A 407 23.99 0.02 -7.41
CA ASP A 407 23.94 -0.53 -8.78
C ASP A 407 23.78 -2.05 -8.86
N ARG A 408 23.37 -2.68 -7.76
CA ARG A 408 23.28 -4.14 -7.61
C ARG A 408 21.84 -4.65 -7.51
N CYS A 409 21.04 -3.96 -6.70
CA CYS A 409 19.71 -4.42 -6.32
C CYS A 409 18.69 -4.10 -7.43
N PRO A 410 17.92 -5.07 -7.95
CA PRO A 410 16.69 -4.76 -8.67
C PRO A 410 15.75 -3.90 -7.82
N ILE A 411 15.08 -2.97 -8.49
CA ILE A 411 13.94 -2.20 -8.00
C ILE A 411 12.67 -2.80 -8.61
N VAL A 412 11.83 -3.37 -7.76
CA VAL A 412 10.47 -3.74 -8.12
C VAL A 412 9.54 -2.55 -7.83
N ASP A 413 9.32 -1.70 -8.84
CA ASP A 413 8.26 -0.70 -8.76
C ASP A 413 6.92 -1.40 -8.95
N THR A 414 5.98 -1.21 -8.03
CA THR A 414 4.75 -2.02 -7.97
C THR A 414 3.52 -1.13 -8.09
N TRP A 415 2.75 -1.33 -9.16
CA TRP A 415 1.44 -0.70 -9.31
C TRP A 415 0.34 -1.69 -8.97
N TRP A 416 -0.56 -1.21 -8.11
CA TRP A 416 -1.73 -1.90 -7.60
C TRP A 416 -2.57 -0.94 -6.74
N GLN A 417 -3.74 -1.37 -6.31
CA GLN A 417 -4.71 -0.58 -5.54
C GLN A 417 -5.29 -1.39 -4.38
N THR A 418 -5.97 -0.71 -3.45
CA THR A 418 -6.68 -1.39 -2.36
C THR A 418 -7.71 -2.39 -2.89
N GLU A 419 -8.40 -2.02 -3.97
CA GLU A 419 -9.38 -2.82 -4.69
C GLU A 419 -8.78 -4.05 -5.36
N THR A 420 -7.47 -4.06 -5.61
CA THR A 420 -6.78 -5.17 -6.29
C THR A 420 -6.23 -6.22 -5.33
N GLY A 421 -5.92 -5.86 -4.09
CA GLY A 421 -5.43 -6.77 -3.04
C GLY A 421 -4.01 -7.32 -3.23
N MET A 422 -3.55 -7.49 -4.47
CA MET A 422 -2.21 -7.99 -4.83
C MET A 422 -1.56 -7.09 -5.90
N HIS A 423 -0.26 -7.29 -6.15
CA HIS A 423 0.47 -6.58 -7.22
C HIS A 423 -0.13 -6.89 -8.59
N MET A 424 -0.23 -5.88 -9.44
CA MET A 424 -0.83 -6.05 -10.77
C MET A 424 0.19 -5.85 -11.88
N LEU A 425 0.98 -4.78 -11.77
CA LEU A 425 2.07 -4.46 -12.70
C LEU A 425 3.37 -4.29 -11.92
N THR A 426 4.46 -4.83 -12.46
CA THR A 426 5.82 -4.55 -11.97
C THR A 426 6.86 -4.96 -13.01
N THR A 427 8.12 -4.60 -12.78
CA THR A 427 9.25 -5.22 -13.46
C THR A 427 9.69 -6.42 -12.63
N MET A 428 9.33 -7.63 -13.06
CA MET A 428 9.70 -8.86 -12.35
C MET A 428 11.22 -8.99 -12.22
N VAL A 429 11.69 -9.54 -11.10
CA VAL A 429 13.12 -9.79 -10.88
C VAL A 429 13.68 -10.64 -12.03
N GLY A 430 14.72 -10.11 -12.68
CA GLY A 430 15.35 -10.72 -13.86
C GLY A 430 15.09 -9.95 -15.16
N GLU A 431 14.00 -9.19 -15.23
CA GLU A 431 13.66 -8.36 -16.39
C GLU A 431 14.38 -6.98 -16.37
N PRO A 432 14.62 -6.35 -17.53
CA PRO A 432 15.23 -5.02 -17.59
C PRO A 432 14.33 -3.95 -16.95
N MET A 433 14.86 -3.16 -16.02
CA MET A 433 14.14 -2.06 -15.40
C MET A 433 14.24 -0.80 -16.26
N ARG A 434 13.17 -0.02 -16.29
CA ARG A 434 13.10 1.24 -17.03
C ARG A 434 12.64 2.37 -16.08
N PRO A 435 13.46 3.39 -15.81
CA PRO A 435 13.08 4.50 -14.95
C PRO A 435 11.77 5.17 -15.42
N GLY A 436 10.86 5.44 -14.49
CA GLY A 436 9.54 6.01 -14.78
C GLY A 436 8.49 5.01 -15.27
N PHE A 437 8.86 3.77 -15.56
CA PHE A 437 7.91 2.71 -15.91
C PHE A 437 7.76 1.75 -14.75
N VAL A 438 6.52 1.37 -14.45
CA VAL A 438 6.27 0.40 -13.40
C VAL A 438 6.64 -1.02 -13.85
N GLY A 439 6.47 -1.31 -15.14
CA GLY A 439 6.81 -2.59 -15.75
C GLY A 439 5.68 -3.16 -16.57
N MET A 440 5.49 -4.47 -16.52
CA MET A 440 4.49 -5.20 -17.29
C MET A 440 3.47 -5.89 -16.36
N PRO A 441 2.33 -6.39 -16.89
CA PRO A 441 1.41 -7.20 -16.10
C PRO A 441 2.10 -8.45 -15.57
N ILE A 442 1.94 -8.76 -14.28
CA ILE A 442 2.50 -10.00 -13.74
C ILE A 442 1.75 -11.22 -14.32
N PRO A 443 2.38 -12.41 -14.46
CA PRO A 443 1.64 -13.63 -14.78
C PRO A 443 0.53 -13.84 -13.74
N GLY A 444 -0.71 -14.05 -14.21
CA GLY A 444 -1.92 -14.01 -13.39
C GLY A 444 -2.81 -12.78 -13.62
N VAL A 445 -2.32 -11.75 -14.33
CA VAL A 445 -3.05 -10.49 -14.59
C VAL A 445 -3.05 -10.16 -16.08
N VAL A 446 -4.21 -9.78 -16.61
CA VAL A 446 -4.35 -9.26 -17.98
C VAL A 446 -4.71 -7.77 -17.89
N ALA A 447 -3.74 -6.90 -18.14
CA ALA A 447 -3.93 -5.45 -18.11
C ALA A 447 -3.60 -4.79 -19.45
N ASP A 448 -4.21 -3.64 -19.71
CA ASP A 448 -3.95 -2.87 -20.93
C ASP A 448 -4.23 -1.38 -20.73
N VAL A 449 -3.76 -0.56 -21.68
CA VAL A 449 -4.09 0.86 -21.79
C VAL A 449 -5.09 1.03 -22.93
N VAL A 450 -6.26 1.56 -22.62
CA VAL A 450 -7.40 1.65 -23.56
C VAL A 450 -7.93 3.07 -23.68
N ASP A 451 -8.67 3.33 -24.76
CA ASP A 451 -9.48 4.53 -24.88
C ASP A 451 -10.78 4.43 -24.06
N GLN A 452 -11.60 5.48 -24.09
CA GLN A 452 -12.88 5.52 -23.36
C GLN A 452 -13.89 4.46 -23.82
N THR A 453 -13.69 3.84 -24.99
CA THR A 453 -14.56 2.79 -25.51
C THR A 453 -14.06 1.38 -25.17
N GLY A 454 -12.92 1.28 -24.45
CA GLY A 454 -12.31 0.01 -24.07
C GLY A 454 -11.39 -0.59 -25.15
N ASN A 455 -11.13 0.14 -26.24
CA ASN A 455 -10.23 -0.33 -27.29
C ASN A 455 -8.76 -0.03 -26.93
N PRO A 456 -7.82 -0.99 -27.11
CA PRO A 456 -6.40 -0.76 -26.87
C PRO A 456 -5.86 0.43 -27.67
N VAL A 457 -5.07 1.29 -27.03
CA VAL A 457 -4.40 2.41 -27.72
C VAL A 457 -3.04 1.98 -28.29
N PRO A 458 -2.56 2.61 -29.40
CA PRO A 458 -1.22 2.35 -29.92
C PRO A 458 -0.11 2.70 -28.91
N PRO A 459 1.05 2.02 -28.97
CA PRO A 459 2.21 2.38 -28.15
C PRO A 459 2.57 3.87 -28.21
N GLY A 460 2.92 4.46 -27.06
CA GLY A 460 3.23 5.89 -26.92
C GLY A 460 2.00 6.82 -26.85
N THR A 461 0.79 6.26 -26.91
CA THR A 461 -0.46 6.99 -26.73
C THR A 461 -0.96 6.83 -25.30
N GLY A 462 -1.36 7.93 -24.66
CA GLY A 462 -1.99 7.90 -23.34
C GLY A 462 -3.43 7.38 -23.39
N GLY A 463 -3.83 6.63 -22.36
CA GLY A 463 -5.19 6.13 -22.19
C GLY A 463 -5.46 5.71 -20.74
N LEU A 464 -6.58 5.03 -20.52
CA LEU A 464 -7.01 4.50 -19.22
C LEU A 464 -6.41 3.13 -18.98
N LEU A 465 -5.81 2.92 -17.81
CA LEU A 465 -5.35 1.62 -17.36
C LEU A 465 -6.54 0.77 -16.89
N VAL A 466 -6.67 -0.41 -17.51
CA VAL A 466 -7.75 -1.36 -17.20
C VAL A 466 -7.20 -2.76 -16.95
N ILE A 467 -7.93 -3.55 -16.17
CA ILE A 467 -7.70 -4.99 -16.00
C ILE A 467 -8.84 -5.72 -16.71
N LYS A 468 -8.50 -6.53 -17.72
CA LYS A 468 -9.48 -7.12 -18.66
C LYS A 468 -10.18 -8.37 -18.12
N GLU A 469 -9.57 -9.05 -17.17
CA GLU A 469 -10.11 -10.27 -16.58
C GLU A 469 -10.07 -10.17 -15.05
N PRO A 470 -11.01 -10.82 -14.34
CA PRO A 470 -10.94 -10.90 -12.88
C PRO A 470 -9.67 -11.63 -12.44
N TRP A 471 -9.21 -11.33 -11.23
CA TRP A 471 -8.05 -11.96 -10.58
C TRP A 471 -8.42 -12.40 -9.15
N PRO A 472 -7.72 -13.35 -8.52
CA PRO A 472 -8.17 -13.95 -7.27
C PRO A 472 -8.40 -12.97 -6.13
N SER A 473 -7.45 -12.07 -5.89
CA SER A 473 -7.47 -11.13 -4.76
C SER A 473 -8.27 -9.85 -5.02
N MET A 474 -9.06 -9.78 -6.10
CA MET A 474 -9.89 -8.61 -6.36
C MET A 474 -10.89 -8.38 -5.23
N MET A 475 -11.23 -7.13 -4.97
CA MET A 475 -12.34 -6.82 -4.07
C MET A 475 -13.61 -7.54 -4.52
N ARG A 476 -14.42 -8.00 -3.57
CA ARG A 476 -15.71 -8.64 -3.86
C ARG A 476 -16.84 -7.64 -3.93
N THR A 477 -16.77 -6.59 -3.13
CA THR A 477 -17.76 -5.53 -3.09
C THR A 477 -17.23 -4.31 -2.34
N VAL A 478 -18.04 -3.25 -2.32
CA VAL A 478 -17.92 -2.15 -1.35
C VAL A 478 -18.99 -2.36 -0.29
N TRP A 479 -18.59 -2.41 0.98
CA TRP A 479 -19.45 -2.75 2.10
C TRP A 479 -20.70 -1.87 2.16
N GLY A 480 -21.87 -2.50 1.99
CA GLY A 480 -23.17 -1.81 1.98
C GLY A 480 -23.43 -0.92 0.75
N ASP A 481 -22.63 -1.03 -0.31
CA ASP A 481 -22.66 -0.11 -1.46
C ASP A 481 -22.31 -0.83 -2.78
N ASP A 482 -23.19 -1.73 -3.21
CA ASP A 482 -23.01 -2.52 -4.45
C ASP A 482 -22.97 -1.65 -5.72
N GLU A 483 -23.74 -0.56 -5.76
CA GLU A 483 -23.72 0.38 -6.90
C GLU A 483 -22.32 0.93 -7.14
N ARG A 484 -21.62 1.28 -6.06
CA ARG A 484 -20.24 1.76 -6.15
C ARG A 484 -19.26 0.69 -6.61
N TYR A 485 -19.48 -0.58 -6.26
CA TYR A 485 -18.71 -1.70 -6.81
C TYR A 485 -18.94 -1.83 -8.31
N ARG A 486 -20.21 -1.86 -8.76
CA ARG A 486 -20.56 -2.00 -10.18
C ARG A 486 -19.97 -0.90 -11.04
N LYS A 487 -19.87 0.33 -10.53
CA LYS A 487 -19.23 1.45 -11.24
C LYS A 487 -17.79 1.18 -11.70
N TYR A 488 -17.01 0.38 -10.97
CA TYR A 488 -15.64 0.01 -11.40
C TYR A 488 -15.63 -0.85 -12.68
N TRP A 489 -16.73 -1.51 -13.00
CA TRP A 489 -16.89 -2.36 -14.18
C TRP A 489 -17.74 -1.70 -15.26
N GLU A 490 -18.73 -0.89 -14.87
CA GLU A 490 -19.66 -0.23 -15.79
C GLU A 490 -19.06 1.03 -16.45
N THR A 491 -17.95 1.58 -15.91
CA THR A 491 -17.29 2.75 -16.53
C THR A 491 -16.73 2.42 -17.92
N ILE A 492 -16.12 1.25 -18.08
CA ILE A 492 -15.81 0.66 -19.39
C ILE A 492 -16.28 -0.81 -19.34
N PRO A 493 -17.43 -1.13 -19.94
CA PRO A 493 -18.00 -2.47 -19.85
C PRO A 493 -17.04 -3.57 -20.28
N GLY A 494 -16.98 -4.64 -19.50
CA GLY A 494 -16.16 -5.82 -19.78
C GLY A 494 -14.75 -5.78 -19.18
N CYS A 495 -14.36 -4.71 -18.48
CA CYS A 495 -13.09 -4.66 -17.75
C CYS A 495 -13.23 -3.89 -16.42
N TYR A 496 -12.28 -4.08 -15.52
CA TYR A 496 -12.14 -3.25 -14.33
C TYR A 496 -11.39 -1.97 -14.69
N THR A 497 -11.99 -0.82 -14.42
CA THR A 497 -11.37 0.50 -14.60
C THR A 497 -10.65 0.94 -13.34
N ALA A 498 -9.33 1.11 -13.41
CA ALA A 498 -8.53 1.53 -12.27
C ALA A 498 -8.62 3.02 -11.96
N ALA A 499 -9.16 3.82 -12.88
CA ALA A 499 -9.16 5.29 -12.85
C ALA A 499 -7.73 5.90 -12.82
N ASP A 500 -6.75 5.16 -13.33
CA ASP A 500 -5.39 5.62 -13.56
C ASP A 500 -5.15 5.79 -15.06
N LEU A 501 -4.40 6.83 -15.42
CA LEU A 501 -3.91 7.09 -16.76
C LEU A 501 -2.55 6.46 -16.92
N ALA A 502 -2.34 5.85 -18.08
CA ALA A 502 -1.09 5.20 -18.38
C ALA A 502 -0.72 5.34 -19.85
N VAL A 503 0.54 5.07 -20.14
CA VAL A 503 1.09 4.92 -21.49
C VAL A 503 1.79 3.58 -21.54
N LYS A 504 1.49 2.81 -22.58
CA LYS A 504 2.20 1.58 -22.90
C LYS A 504 3.23 1.86 -23.99
N ASP A 505 4.44 1.37 -23.84
CA ASP A 505 5.47 1.47 -24.87
C ASP A 505 5.41 0.31 -25.89
N LYS A 506 6.36 0.29 -26.83
CA LYS A 506 6.45 -0.73 -27.88
C LYS A 506 6.84 -2.12 -27.36
N ASP A 507 7.49 -2.18 -26.20
CA ASP A 507 7.97 -3.42 -25.56
C ASP A 507 6.94 -3.94 -24.53
N GLY A 508 5.83 -3.23 -24.36
CA GLY A 508 4.72 -3.59 -23.47
C GLY A 508 4.86 -3.03 -22.05
N TYR A 509 5.92 -2.27 -21.75
CA TYR A 509 6.06 -1.62 -20.45
C TYR A 509 5.05 -0.51 -20.30
N ILE A 510 4.46 -0.44 -19.12
CA ILE A 510 3.44 0.54 -18.74
C ILE A 510 4.08 1.57 -17.81
N MET A 511 3.88 2.85 -18.15
CA MET A 511 4.13 3.98 -17.28
C MET A 511 2.78 4.47 -16.78
N VAL A 512 2.60 4.50 -15.46
CA VAL A 512 1.40 5.08 -14.84
C VAL A 512 1.66 6.55 -14.59
N ILE A 513 0.92 7.41 -15.30
CA ILE A 513 1.09 8.86 -15.24
C ILE A 513 0.47 9.40 -13.94
N GLY A 514 -0.66 8.85 -13.54
CA GLY A 514 -1.37 9.26 -12.34
C GLY A 514 -2.86 9.10 -12.49
N ARG A 515 -3.60 9.73 -11.58
CA ARG A 515 -5.04 9.59 -11.47
C ARG A 515 -5.77 10.36 -12.57
N ALA A 516 -6.78 9.74 -13.19
CA ALA A 516 -7.58 10.38 -14.22
C ALA A 516 -8.34 11.61 -13.69
N ASP A 517 -8.74 11.59 -12.41
CA ASP A 517 -9.36 12.72 -11.72
C ASP A 517 -8.39 13.87 -11.39
N ASP A 518 -7.07 13.63 -11.49
CA ASP A 518 -6.03 14.64 -11.29
C ASP A 518 -5.60 15.34 -12.60
N LEU A 519 -6.24 15.08 -13.75
CA LEU A 519 -5.93 15.77 -15.03
C LEU A 519 -6.27 17.27 -14.99
N ILE A 520 -5.39 18.10 -15.57
CA ILE A 520 -5.66 19.51 -15.79
C ILE A 520 -5.94 19.74 -17.28
N VAL A 521 -7.15 20.21 -17.62
CA VAL A 521 -7.52 20.55 -18.99
C VAL A 521 -7.23 22.04 -19.26
N VAL A 522 -6.19 22.33 -20.05
CA VAL A 522 -5.77 23.70 -20.43
C VAL A 522 -5.97 23.91 -21.92
N ALA A 523 -6.85 24.84 -22.30
CA ALA A 523 -7.17 25.17 -23.69
C ALA A 523 -7.47 23.92 -24.54
N GLY A 524 -8.24 22.98 -23.98
CA GLY A 524 -8.61 21.72 -24.62
C GLY A 524 -7.53 20.63 -24.64
N HIS A 525 -6.38 20.85 -23.99
CA HIS A 525 -5.31 19.86 -23.88
C HIS A 525 -5.30 19.24 -22.48
N ASN A 526 -5.25 17.92 -22.41
CA ASN A 526 -5.12 17.16 -21.17
C ASN A 526 -3.66 17.17 -20.72
N ILE A 527 -3.40 17.68 -19.52
CA ILE A 527 -2.06 17.80 -18.96
C ILE A 527 -2.03 17.03 -17.65
N GLY A 528 -1.18 16.00 -17.58
CA GLY A 528 -0.95 15.23 -16.36
C GLY A 528 -0.26 16.08 -15.31
N THR A 529 -0.77 16.09 -14.07
CA THR A 529 -0.11 16.78 -12.94
C THR A 529 1.32 16.27 -12.75
N ALA A 530 1.52 14.95 -12.82
CA ALA A 530 2.82 14.31 -12.64
C ALA A 530 3.86 14.72 -13.70
N GLU A 531 3.46 15.01 -14.94
CA GLU A 531 4.38 15.43 -16.00
C GLU A 531 4.96 16.81 -15.67
N VAL A 532 4.10 17.75 -15.30
CA VAL A 532 4.51 19.12 -14.94
C VAL A 532 5.31 19.13 -13.63
N GLU A 533 4.90 18.33 -12.65
CA GLU A 533 5.62 18.16 -11.39
C GLU A 533 7.02 17.58 -11.63
N SER A 534 7.15 16.54 -12.49
CA SER A 534 8.45 15.96 -12.85
C SER A 534 9.34 16.96 -13.58
N ALA A 535 8.77 17.74 -14.51
CA ALA A 535 9.52 18.79 -15.19
C ALA A 535 10.03 19.84 -14.20
N LEU A 536 9.22 20.26 -13.22
CA LEU A 536 9.65 21.19 -12.18
C LEU A 536 10.74 20.59 -11.28
N VAL A 537 10.57 19.34 -10.82
CA VAL A 537 11.52 18.66 -9.94
C VAL A 537 12.88 18.43 -10.61
N SER A 538 12.91 18.23 -11.93
CA SER A 538 14.17 18.10 -12.68
C SER A 538 15.04 19.37 -12.73
N HIS A 539 14.54 20.51 -12.25
CA HIS A 539 15.33 21.73 -12.10
C HIS A 539 16.18 21.69 -10.82
N GLU A 540 17.46 22.08 -10.90
CA GLU A 540 18.43 21.92 -9.81
C GLU A 540 17.99 22.51 -8.47
N SER A 541 17.21 23.60 -8.50
CA SER A 541 16.72 24.29 -7.30
C SER A 541 15.49 23.67 -6.64
N VAL A 542 14.77 22.74 -7.29
CA VAL A 542 13.47 22.23 -6.82
C VAL A 542 13.64 20.91 -6.09
N ALA A 543 13.08 20.81 -4.89
CA ALA A 543 13.03 19.57 -4.11
C ALA A 543 11.75 18.78 -4.41
N GLU A 544 10.61 19.48 -4.39
CA GLU A 544 9.30 18.88 -4.65
C GLU A 544 8.39 19.88 -5.36
N ALA A 545 7.45 19.37 -6.13
CA ALA A 545 6.42 20.18 -6.76
C ALA A 545 5.06 19.49 -6.68
N ALA A 546 4.01 20.29 -6.55
CA ALA A 546 2.63 19.88 -6.77
C ALA A 546 1.98 20.86 -7.74
N VAL A 547 1.11 20.38 -8.62
CA VAL A 547 0.33 21.26 -9.50
C VAL A 547 -1.16 21.00 -9.40
N ILE A 548 -1.94 22.06 -9.60
CA ILE A 548 -3.40 22.00 -9.65
C ILE A 548 -3.92 22.75 -10.89
N GLY A 549 -5.11 22.36 -11.32
CA GLY A 549 -5.90 23.14 -12.28
C GLY A 549 -6.67 24.26 -11.56
N LYS A 550 -6.41 25.50 -11.96
CA LYS A 550 -7.15 26.69 -11.53
C LYS A 550 -8.09 27.15 -12.64
N PRO A 551 -9.40 27.34 -12.38
CA PRO A 551 -10.34 27.76 -13.42
C PRO A 551 -9.90 29.05 -14.11
N ASP A 552 -10.03 29.09 -15.44
CA ASP A 552 -9.71 30.23 -16.30
C ASP A 552 -10.81 30.40 -17.34
N ALA A 553 -11.30 31.63 -17.51
CA ALA A 553 -12.45 31.93 -18.37
C ALA A 553 -12.19 31.67 -19.86
N LEU A 554 -10.93 31.67 -20.30
CA LEU A 554 -10.54 31.55 -21.71
C LEU A 554 -9.99 30.15 -22.03
N LYS A 555 -9.21 29.58 -21.10
CA LYS A 555 -8.51 28.31 -21.29
C LYS A 555 -9.22 27.14 -20.60
N GLY A 556 -10.32 27.38 -19.90
CA GLY A 556 -10.97 26.39 -19.04
C GLY A 556 -10.24 26.25 -17.71
N ASN A 557 -8.96 25.84 -17.75
CA ASN A 557 -8.05 25.93 -16.61
C ASN A 557 -6.70 26.53 -17.00
N THR A 558 -5.99 27.02 -16.01
CA THR A 558 -4.55 27.28 -16.01
C THR A 558 -3.85 26.38 -15.00
N ILE A 559 -2.56 26.17 -15.18
CA ILE A 559 -1.74 25.40 -14.23
C ILE A 559 -1.23 26.35 -13.16
N LYS A 560 -1.44 26.00 -11.90
CA LYS A 560 -0.77 26.61 -10.74
C LYS A 560 0.15 25.58 -10.10
N ALA A 561 1.40 25.96 -9.88
CA ALA A 561 2.41 25.13 -9.24
C ALA A 561 2.75 25.61 -7.83
N PHE A 562 2.93 24.66 -6.92
CA PHE A 562 3.45 24.86 -5.57
C PHE A 562 4.80 24.16 -5.51
N VAL A 563 5.85 24.90 -5.19
CA VAL A 563 7.24 24.45 -5.31
C VAL A 563 7.93 24.54 -3.97
N ILE A 564 8.50 23.43 -3.51
CA ILE A 564 9.45 23.39 -2.40
C ILE A 564 10.84 23.41 -3.01
N LEU A 565 11.70 24.30 -2.52
CA LEU A 565 13.08 24.43 -2.98
C LEU A 565 14.02 23.52 -2.16
N LYS A 566 15.16 23.15 -2.75
CA LYS A 566 16.24 22.48 -2.01
C LYS A 566 16.87 23.42 -0.99
N ASP A 567 17.42 22.87 0.09
CA ASP A 567 18.08 23.65 1.13
C ASP A 567 19.18 24.55 0.54
N GLY A 568 19.23 25.80 0.99
CA GLY A 568 20.16 26.82 0.50
C GLY A 568 19.70 27.60 -0.75
N GLN A 569 18.60 27.20 -1.40
CA GLN A 569 17.99 27.96 -2.49
C GLN A 569 17.02 29.02 -1.95
N GLN A 570 16.87 30.15 -2.65
CA GLN A 570 16.00 31.24 -2.23
C GLN A 570 14.89 31.50 -3.26
N PRO A 571 13.63 31.72 -2.82
CA PRO A 571 12.55 32.07 -3.72
C PRO A 571 12.77 33.46 -4.32
N GLY A 572 12.34 33.65 -5.57
CA GLY A 572 12.40 34.96 -6.21
C GLY A 572 11.86 34.96 -7.64
N ASP A 573 11.57 36.17 -8.15
CA ASP A 573 10.99 36.35 -9.49
C ASP A 573 11.89 35.80 -10.61
N LYS A 574 13.21 35.89 -10.42
CA LYS A 574 14.18 35.32 -11.35
C LYS A 574 14.00 33.80 -11.42
N LEU A 575 14.05 33.12 -10.27
CA LEU A 575 13.87 31.67 -10.19
C LEU A 575 12.51 31.25 -10.73
N LYS A 576 11.43 32.00 -10.44
CA LYS A 576 10.10 31.73 -11.00
C LYS A 576 10.09 31.75 -12.53
N LYS A 577 10.74 32.74 -13.15
CA LYS A 577 10.88 32.81 -14.61
C LYS A 577 11.75 31.68 -15.16
N ASP A 578 12.82 31.34 -14.46
CA ASP A 578 13.73 30.24 -14.83
C ASP A 578 12.97 28.90 -14.79
N LEU A 579 12.16 28.64 -13.77
CA LEU A 579 11.30 27.44 -13.68
C LEU A 579 10.23 27.37 -14.77
N ILE A 580 9.56 28.49 -15.07
CA ILE A 580 8.59 28.55 -16.19
C ILE A 580 9.28 28.26 -17.51
N TYR A 581 10.47 28.83 -17.72
CA TYR A 581 11.27 28.57 -18.92
C TYR A 581 11.71 27.11 -18.99
N HIS A 582 12.15 26.53 -17.88
CA HIS A 582 12.52 25.12 -17.77
C HIS A 582 11.37 24.21 -18.18
N VAL A 583 10.17 24.37 -17.58
CA VAL A 583 8.98 23.60 -17.96
C VAL A 583 8.62 23.79 -19.43
N ARG A 584 8.75 25.01 -19.96
CA ARG A 584 8.51 25.29 -21.38
C ARG A 584 9.48 24.53 -22.28
N MET A 585 10.75 24.42 -21.90
CA MET A 585 11.76 23.70 -22.67
C MET A 585 11.56 22.18 -22.59
N THR A 586 11.11 21.67 -21.44
CA THR A 586 10.91 20.23 -21.21
C THR A 586 9.60 19.72 -21.81
N LEU A 587 8.48 20.41 -21.56
CA LEU A 587 7.13 19.94 -21.92
C LEU A 587 6.45 20.76 -23.02
N GLY A 588 6.97 21.94 -23.32
CA GLY A 588 6.40 22.84 -24.31
C GLY A 588 5.51 23.95 -23.71
N PRO A 589 5.05 24.88 -24.57
CA PRO A 589 4.40 26.12 -24.13
C PRO A 589 3.00 25.93 -23.53
N ILE A 590 2.36 24.76 -23.70
CA ILE A 590 1.00 24.52 -23.21
C ILE A 590 0.98 24.06 -21.75
N ALA A 591 2.07 23.49 -21.26
CA ALA A 591 2.23 22.95 -19.91
C ALA A 591 2.86 23.95 -18.92
N ILE A 592 3.05 25.20 -19.33
CA ILE A 592 3.67 26.22 -18.48
C ILE A 592 2.75 26.58 -17.30
N PRO A 593 3.26 26.53 -16.05
CA PRO A 593 2.55 27.10 -14.93
C PRO A 593 2.29 28.59 -15.18
N SER A 594 1.03 29.00 -15.04
CA SER A 594 0.65 30.42 -15.08
C SER A 594 0.97 31.11 -13.75
N GLU A 595 0.98 30.34 -12.67
CA GLU A 595 1.39 30.77 -11.33
C GLU A 595 2.34 29.75 -10.72
N ILE A 596 3.33 30.24 -9.98
CA ILE A 596 4.23 29.43 -9.13
C ILE A 596 4.28 30.10 -7.77
N ASP A 597 3.94 29.33 -6.73
CA ASP A 597 4.08 29.72 -5.34
C ASP A 597 5.17 28.87 -4.69
N PHE A 598 6.11 29.53 -4.02
CA PHE A 598 7.13 28.84 -3.23
C PHE A 598 6.57 28.58 -1.84
N VAL A 599 6.49 27.31 -1.46
CA VAL A 599 5.91 26.86 -0.19
C VAL A 599 6.95 26.13 0.62
N GLN A 600 6.79 26.15 1.95
CA GLN A 600 7.68 25.41 2.86
C GLN A 600 7.29 23.93 2.97
N SER A 601 6.01 23.63 2.76
CA SER A 601 5.48 22.27 2.80
C SER A 601 4.32 22.11 1.82
N LEU A 602 4.06 20.86 1.43
CA LEU A 602 2.91 20.47 0.64
C LEU A 602 1.98 19.65 1.56
N PRO A 603 0.65 19.79 1.44
CA PRO A 603 -0.28 18.99 2.23
C PRO A 603 -0.18 17.54 1.73
N LYS A 604 0.40 16.67 2.55
CA LYS A 604 0.57 15.25 2.25
C LYS A 604 -0.21 14.42 3.24
N THR A 605 -0.79 13.31 2.76
CA THR A 605 -1.30 12.26 3.65
C THR A 605 -0.14 11.63 4.43
N ARG A 606 -0.44 10.92 5.52
CA ARG A 606 0.56 10.15 6.27
C ARG A 606 1.19 8.98 5.53
N SER A 607 0.67 8.62 4.35
CA SER A 607 1.33 7.71 3.41
C SER A 607 2.21 8.46 2.39
N GLY A 608 2.43 9.76 2.57
CA GLY A 608 3.24 10.62 1.72
C GLY A 608 2.53 11.25 0.51
N LYS A 609 1.31 10.80 0.20
CA LYS A 609 0.57 11.25 -0.99
C LYS A 609 0.18 12.72 -0.88
N ILE A 610 0.60 13.54 -1.85
CA ILE A 610 0.18 14.95 -1.96
C ILE A 610 -1.35 15.02 -2.14
N MET A 611 -2.01 15.79 -1.27
CA MET A 611 -3.46 16.02 -1.28
C MET A 611 -3.80 17.23 -2.17
N ARG A 612 -3.73 17.05 -3.50
CA ARG A 612 -4.03 18.11 -4.49
C ARG A 612 -5.41 18.75 -4.32
N ARG A 613 -6.40 18.00 -3.82
CA ARG A 613 -7.74 18.55 -3.50
C ARG A 613 -7.68 19.65 -2.43
N VAL A 614 -6.78 19.54 -1.45
CA VAL A 614 -6.62 20.53 -0.37
C VAL A 614 -5.98 21.78 -0.94
N LEU A 615 -4.91 21.65 -1.74
CA LEU A 615 -4.31 22.77 -2.47
C LEU A 615 -5.33 23.49 -3.35
N LYS A 616 -6.16 22.72 -4.07
CA LYS A 616 -7.22 23.26 -4.92
C LYS A 616 -8.32 23.95 -4.11
N ALA A 617 -8.76 23.37 -2.99
CA ALA A 617 -9.77 23.98 -2.13
C ALA A 617 -9.26 25.27 -1.49
N GLN A 618 -8.02 25.29 -0.99
CA GLN A 618 -7.37 26.50 -0.45
C GLN A 618 -7.30 27.61 -1.50
N GLU A 619 -6.82 27.28 -2.71
CA GLU A 619 -6.69 28.25 -3.80
C GLU A 619 -8.05 28.82 -4.24
N LEU A 620 -9.10 28.00 -4.22
CA LEU A 620 -10.45 28.38 -4.66
C LEU A 620 -11.34 28.91 -3.53
N GLY A 621 -10.84 29.01 -2.30
CA GLY A 621 -11.62 29.43 -1.13
C GLY A 621 -12.79 28.49 -0.80
N MET A 622 -12.65 27.20 -1.10
CA MET A 622 -13.65 26.15 -0.84
C MET A 622 -13.40 25.48 0.51
N ASP A 623 -14.42 24.80 1.04
CA ASP A 623 -14.26 23.93 2.20
C ASP A 623 -13.20 22.84 1.91
N LEU A 624 -12.26 22.69 2.83
CA LEU A 624 -11.17 21.72 2.74
C LEU A 624 -11.66 20.28 2.94
N GLY A 625 -12.84 20.09 3.54
CA GLY A 625 -13.35 18.78 3.94
C GLY A 625 -12.45 18.13 5.00
N ASP A 626 -12.47 16.80 5.08
CA ASP A 626 -11.66 16.07 6.08
C ASP A 626 -10.15 16.18 5.80
N ILE A 627 -9.40 16.81 6.70
CA ILE A 627 -7.93 16.96 6.63
C ILE A 627 -7.18 16.12 7.65
N SER A 628 -7.86 15.22 8.38
CA SER A 628 -7.28 14.41 9.46
C SER A 628 -6.15 13.48 9.01
N THR A 629 -6.09 13.18 7.71
CA THR A 629 -5.08 12.32 7.12
C THR A 629 -3.76 13.04 6.85
N LEU A 630 -3.70 14.37 6.99
CA LEU A 630 -2.49 15.14 6.74
C LEU A 630 -1.37 14.77 7.72
N GLU A 631 -0.13 14.80 7.24
CA GLU A 631 1.04 14.88 8.10
C GLU A 631 1.14 16.29 8.67
N GLU A 632 1.37 16.37 9.99
CA GLU A 632 1.79 17.61 10.65
C GLU A 632 3.28 17.85 10.48
#